data_AF-A0A2V7BVH7-F1
#
_entry.id   AF-A0A2V7BVH7-F1
#
_cell.length_a   1.000
_cell.length_b   1.000
_cell.length_c   1.000
_cell.angle_alpha   90.00
_cell.angle_beta   90.00
_cell.angle_gamma   90.00
#
_symmetry.space_group_name_H-M   'P 1'
#
loop_
_entity.id
_entity.type
_entity.pdbx_description
1 polymer ?
#
loop_
_entity_poly.entity_id
_entity_poly.type
_entity_poly.pdbx_seq_one_letter_code
_entity_poly.pdbx_strand_id
1 'polypeptide(L)' 'MLGASLLTLGGCASSEEWDVWKSNSSHFASGEHFSFSMKNREGKAATVTREDIALARQQNWFGRPVTVSQEQILER' A
#
# COMPACT_ATOMS: atom_id res chain seq x y z
N MET A 1 -23.56 -29.28 2.37
CA MET A 1 -22.36 -28.42 2.34
C MET A 1 -22.82 -26.98 2.24
N LEU A 2 -22.82 -26.27 3.37
CA LEU A 2 -23.15 -24.85 3.46
C LEU A 2 -21.97 -24.01 2.95
N GLY A 3 -22.28 -22.97 2.18
CA GLY A 3 -21.40 -21.80 2.08
C GLY A 3 -20.58 -21.64 0.80
N ALA A 4 -21.15 -21.90 -0.38
CA ALA A 4 -20.63 -21.29 -1.61
C ALA A 4 -21.21 -19.87 -1.75
N SER A 5 -20.84 -18.98 -0.83
CA SER A 5 -21.01 -17.55 -1.04
C SER A 5 -20.05 -17.19 -2.16
N LEU A 6 -20.58 -17.06 -3.39
CA LEU A 6 -19.86 -16.45 -4.50
C LEU A 6 -19.28 -15.13 -3.99
N LEU A 7 -17.98 -15.13 -3.71
CA LEU A 7 -17.23 -13.91 -3.52
C LEU A 7 -17.32 -13.20 -4.87
N THR A 8 -18.26 -12.27 -5.00
CA THR A 8 -18.27 -11.27 -6.05
C THR A 8 -17.06 -10.37 -5.80
N LEU A 9 -15.86 -10.88 -6.09
CA LEU A 9 -14.56 -10.20 -5.94
C LEU A 9 -14.38 -9.10 -6.98
N GLY A 10 -15.42 -8.75 -7.75
CA GLY A 10 -15.51 -7.43 -8.36
C GLY A 10 -15.78 -6.40 -7.27
N GLY A 11 -14.84 -6.20 -6.36
CA GLY A 11 -14.82 -5.04 -5.48
C GLY A 11 -14.89 -3.77 -6.31
N CYS A 12 -15.25 -2.64 -5.69
CA CYS A 12 -15.42 -1.32 -6.30
C CYS A 12 -14.14 -0.72 -6.93
N ALA A 13 -13.27 -1.53 -7.52
CA ALA A 13 -12.10 -1.16 -8.28
C ALA A 13 -12.45 -1.18 -9.78
N SER A 14 -12.15 -0.07 -10.45
CA SER A 14 -12.20 0.10 -11.90
C SER A 14 -11.30 -0.90 -12.63
N SER A 15 -11.55 -1.11 -13.93
CA SER A 15 -10.72 -1.99 -14.76
C SER A 15 -9.24 -1.54 -14.80
N GLU A 16 -9.01 -0.23 -14.73
CA GLU A 16 -7.67 0.35 -14.64
C GLU A 16 -6.98 -0.04 -13.32
N GLU A 17 -7.65 0.13 -12.18
CA GLU A 17 -7.12 -0.30 -10.87
C GLU A 17 -6.80 -1.81 -10.85
N TRP A 18 -7.60 -2.63 -11.52
CA TRP A 18 -7.34 -4.06 -11.68
C TRP A 18 -6.12 -4.36 -12.56
N ASP A 19 -5.93 -3.64 -13.67
CA ASP A 19 -4.77 -3.81 -14.55
C ASP A 19 -3.48 -3.36 -13.87
N VAL A 20 -3.53 -2.26 -13.11
CA VAL A 20 -2.39 -1.82 -12.29
C VAL A 20 -2.09 -2.84 -11.18
N TRP A 21 -3.10 -3.40 -10.50
CA TRP A 21 -2.87 -4.45 -9.51
C TRP A 21 -2.24 -5.71 -10.12
N LYS A 22 -2.78 -6.22 -11.23
CA LYS A 22 -2.27 -7.42 -11.93
C LYS A 22 -0.82 -7.27 -12.40
N SER A 23 -0.42 -6.06 -12.79
CA SER A 23 0.94 -5.77 -13.26
C SER A 23 1.98 -5.64 -12.14
N ASN A 24 1.57 -5.64 -10.86
CA ASN A 24 2.44 -5.41 -9.70
C ASN A 24 2.36 -6.56 -8.69
N SER A 25 2.66 -7.81 -9.08
CA SER A 25 2.54 -9.01 -8.23
C SER A 25 3.61 -9.17 -7.13
N SER A 26 4.40 -8.13 -6.84
CA SER A 26 5.41 -8.17 -5.78
C SER A 26 4.75 -8.51 -4.44
N HIS A 27 5.35 -9.43 -3.67
CA HIS A 27 4.80 -10.03 -2.46
C HIS A 27 4.07 -8.99 -1.57
N PHE A 28 2.74 -8.99 -1.66
CA PHE A 28 1.89 -8.01 -0.99
C PHE A 28 1.84 -8.28 0.52
N ALA A 29 2.12 -7.22 1.28
CA ALA A 29 2.00 -7.08 2.74
C ALA A 29 3.05 -7.83 3.58
N SER A 30 4.24 -7.23 3.69
CA SER A 30 5.09 -7.45 4.86
C SER A 30 4.52 -6.74 6.10
N GLY A 31 5.02 -7.09 7.29
CA GLY A 31 4.66 -6.40 8.52
C GLY A 31 5.04 -4.91 8.51
N GLU A 32 6.13 -4.57 7.83
CA GLU A 32 6.59 -3.18 7.64
C GLU A 32 5.63 -2.40 6.73
N HIS A 33 5.21 -3.00 5.61
CA HIS A 33 4.25 -2.37 4.69
C HIS A 33 2.91 -2.10 5.39
N PHE A 34 2.43 -3.07 6.18
CA PHE A 34 1.22 -2.91 6.95
C PHE A 34 1.35 -1.79 8.00
N SER A 35 2.44 -1.81 8.77
CA SER A 35 2.74 -0.80 9.79
C SER A 35 2.79 0.62 9.19
N PHE A 36 3.47 0.76 8.04
CA PHE A 36 3.53 2.01 7.29
C PHE A 36 2.15 2.49 6.83
N SER A 37 1.35 1.59 6.26
CA SER A 37 0.01 1.89 5.76
C SER A 37 -0.95 2.33 6.86
N MET A 38 -0.87 1.70 8.04
CA MET A 38 -1.69 2.05 9.20
C MET A 38 -1.30 3.42 9.80
N LYS A 39 0.01 3.71 9.82
CA LYS A 39 0.56 5.00 10.24
C LYS A 39 0.11 6.13 9.31
N ASN A 40 0.17 5.91 7.99
CA ASN A 40 -0.10 6.88 6.93
C ASN A 40 -1.48 6.72 6.27
N ARG A 41 -2.48 6.22 7.02
CA ARG A 41 -3.83 6.08 6.50
C ARG A 41 -4.45 7.44 6.17
N GLU A 42 -5.47 7.42 5.33
CA GLU A 42 -6.18 8.63 4.89
C GLU A 42 -6.74 9.45 6.06
N GLY A 43 -6.75 10.78 5.90
CA GLY A 43 -7.22 11.70 6.92
C GLY A 43 -6.24 11.94 8.07
N LYS A 44 -5.02 11.37 8.02
CA LYS A 44 -3.92 11.70 8.93
C LYS A 44 -2.79 12.41 8.20
N ALA A 45 -2.06 13.26 8.91
CA ALA A 45 -0.82 13.84 8.40
C ALA A 45 0.21 12.73 8.17
N ALA A 46 0.80 12.69 6.98
CA ALA A 46 1.80 11.71 6.62
C ALA A 46 3.06 11.88 7.50
N THR A 47 3.59 10.76 7.98
CA THR A 47 4.85 10.66 8.72
C THR A 47 5.72 9.64 8.02
N VAL A 48 6.72 10.12 7.29
CA VAL A 48 7.60 9.30 6.43
C VAL A 48 9.05 9.50 6.89
N THR A 49 9.78 8.40 7.10
CA THR A 49 11.23 8.42 7.38
C THR A 49 12.05 8.02 6.14
N ARG A 50 13.37 8.26 6.17
CA ARG A 50 14.26 7.70 5.13
C ARG A 50 14.27 6.17 5.12
N GLU A 51 14.19 5.54 6.29
CA GLU A 51 14.08 4.08 6.41
C GLU A 51 12.83 3.54 5.71
N ASP A 52 11.67 4.18 5.89
CA ASP A 52 10.42 3.80 5.21
C ASP A 52 10.61 3.77 3.68
N ILE A 53 11.33 4.76 3.12
CA ILE A 53 11.61 4.85 1.68
C ILE A 53 12.55 3.74 1.23
N ALA A 54 13.58 3.42 2.03
CA ALA A 54 14.50 2.33 1.74
C ALA A 54 13.77 0.98 1.73
N LEU A 55 12.93 0.72 2.74
CA LEU A 55 12.12 -0.49 2.85
C LEU A 55 11.12 -0.61 1.70
N ALA A 56 10.41 0.47 1.36
CA ALA A 56 9.47 0.49 0.25
C ALA A 56 10.13 0.11 -1.09
N ARG A 57 11.35 0.60 -1.34
CA ARG A 57 12.14 0.25 -2.53
C ARG A 57 12.61 -1.20 -2.48
N GLN A 58 13.16 -1.64 -1.34
CA GLN A 58 13.68 -2.99 -1.18
C GLN A 58 12.59 -4.06 -1.36
N GLN A 59 11.41 -3.80 -0.81
CA GLN A 59 10.29 -4.74 -0.78
C GLN A 59 9.31 -4.52 -1.93
N ASN A 60 9.58 -3.57 -2.84
CA ASN A 60 8.73 -3.23 -3.98
C ASN A 60 7.25 -3.03 -3.56
N TRP A 61 7.04 -2.19 -2.54
CA TRP A 61 5.70 -1.89 -2.05
C TRP A 61 4.84 -1.30 -3.16
N PHE A 62 3.61 -1.80 -3.29
CA PHE A 62 2.61 -1.31 -4.21
C PHE A 62 1.33 -0.93 -3.47
N GLY A 63 0.68 0.13 -3.93
CA GLY A 63 -0.56 0.64 -3.36
C GLY A 63 -0.73 2.12 -3.64
N ARG A 64 -1.62 2.77 -2.90
CA ARG A 64 -1.83 4.21 -3.01
C ARG A 64 -0.56 4.98 -2.58
N PRO A 65 -0.09 5.95 -3.37
CA PRO A 65 1.08 6.73 -3.00
C PRO A 65 0.80 7.63 -1.80
N VAL A 66 1.81 7.79 -0.95
CA VAL A 66 1.84 8.81 0.12
C VAL A 66 2.82 9.89 -0.33
N THR A 67 2.32 11.08 -0.64
CA THR A 67 3.12 12.21 -1.13
C THR A 67 3.49 13.14 0.01
N VAL A 68 4.79 13.42 0.14
CA VAL A 68 5.36 14.38 1.10
C VAL A 68 6.42 15.22 0.39
N SER A 69 6.68 16.43 0.87
CA SER A 69 7.85 17.20 0.43
C SER A 69 9.13 16.70 1.11
N GLN A 70 10.30 17.00 0.53
CA GLN A 70 11.58 16.49 1.05
C GLN A 70 11.85 16.95 2.48
N GLU A 71 11.53 18.20 2.80
CA GLU A 71 11.68 18.80 4.12
C GLU A 71 10.76 18.18 5.19
N GLN A 72 9.75 17.40 4.80
CA GLN A 72 8.86 16.67 5.70
C GLN A 72 9.37 15.25 6.03
N ILE A 73 10.40 14.77 5.33
CA ILE A 73 10.97 13.44 5.55
C ILE A 73 11.83 13.48 6.82
N LEU A 74 11.50 12.62 7.77
CA LEU A 74 12.21 12.54 9.04
C LEU A 74 13.51 11.74 8.89
N GLU A 75 14.60 12.27 9.46
CA GLU A 75 15.87 11.56 9.63
C GLU A 75 15.77 10.64 10.84
N ARG A 76 15.64 9.34 10.60
CA ARG A 76 15.64 8.25 11.60
C ARG A 76 16.17 6.99 10.96
#